data_AF-A0A9X3YGJ9-F1
#
_entry.id   AF-A0A9X3YGJ9-F1
#
_cell.length_a   1.000
_cell.length_b   1.000
_cell.length_c   1.000
_cell.angle_alpha   90.00
_cell.angle_beta   90.00
_cell.angle_gamma   90.00
#
_symmetry.space_group_name_H-M   'P 1'
#
loop_
_entity.id
_entity.type
_entity.pdbx_description
1 polymer ?
#
loop_
_entity_poly.entity_id
_entity_poly.type
_entity_poly.pdbx_seq_one_letter_code
_entity_poly.pdbx_strand_id
1 'polypeptide(L)'
;VKIRSPLICESRMGVCGKCYGRDLARGTPVNIGEAVGVIAAQSIGEPGTQLTMRTFHIGGAANFNETSNLEALSDGTIELRDMPTITDKNGRRLSLARNGEVAIIDSEGRERETHRLPYGATILFADGDAVKKGDRFAEWDPFTMPVITEKPGIVKYVDLIDNKTLTE
;
A
#
# COMPACT_ATOMS: atom_id res chain seq x y z
N VAL A 1 -10.08 -10.57 10.02
CA VAL A 1 -9.71 -10.85 11.43
C VAL A 1 -10.76 -10.24 12.34
N LYS A 2 -11.29 -10.98 13.32
CA LYS A 2 -12.27 -10.44 14.29
C LYS A 2 -11.51 -9.81 15.47
N ILE A 3 -11.72 -8.52 15.73
CA ILE A 3 -11.01 -7.74 16.77
C ILE A 3 -11.98 -7.15 17.79
N ARG A 4 -11.47 -6.84 18.99
CA ARG A 4 -12.21 -6.05 20.00
C ARG A 4 -12.12 -4.56 19.64
N SER A 5 -13.11 -3.78 20.07
CA SER A 5 -13.17 -2.34 19.83
C SER A 5 -13.70 -1.60 21.08
N PRO A 6 -13.20 -0.38 21.37
CA PRO A 6 -13.80 0.49 22.38
C PRO A 6 -15.30 0.77 22.15
N LEU A 7 -15.77 0.72 20.89
CA LEU A 7 -17.16 1.01 20.51
C LEU A 7 -18.19 -0.01 21.03
N ILE A 8 -17.74 -1.23 21.31
CA ILE A 8 -18.60 -2.32 21.81
C ILE A 8 -18.22 -2.72 23.24
N CYS A 9 -17.55 -1.82 23.97
CA CYS A 9 -17.15 -2.08 25.36
C CYS A 9 -18.34 -1.87 26.30
N GLU A 10 -18.68 -2.88 27.10
CA GLU A 10 -19.80 -2.83 28.07
C GLU A 10 -19.44 -2.11 29.38
N SER A 11 -18.28 -1.44 29.44
CA SER A 11 -17.87 -0.72 30.65
C SER A 11 -18.74 0.52 30.81
N ARG A 12 -19.33 0.71 32.00
CA ARG A 12 -20.24 1.84 32.26
C ARG A 12 -19.56 3.20 32.23
N MET A 13 -18.32 3.27 32.72
CA MET A 13 -17.48 4.46 32.66
C MET A 13 -16.08 4.06 32.19
N GLY A 14 -15.62 4.66 31.10
CA GLY A 14 -14.33 4.34 30.48
C GLY A 14 -14.35 3.07 29.62
N VAL A 15 -13.18 2.53 29.32
CA VAL A 15 -12.98 1.38 28.43
C VAL A 15 -12.13 0.33 29.15
N CYS A 16 -12.47 -0.96 29.00
CA CYS A 16 -11.66 -2.02 29.59
C CYS A 16 -10.32 -2.18 28.85
N GLY A 17 -9.28 -2.61 29.57
CA GLY A 17 -7.94 -2.79 28.98
C GLY A 17 -7.88 -3.77 27.81
N LYS A 18 -8.81 -4.73 27.71
CA LYS A 18 -8.90 -5.67 26.58
C LYS A 18 -9.52 -5.06 25.32
N CYS A 19 -10.40 -4.08 25.46
CA CYS A 19 -11.02 -3.39 24.30
C CYS A 19 -10.13 -2.27 23.76
N TYR A 20 -9.30 -1.67 24.61
CA TYR A 20 -8.28 -0.71 24.18
C TYR A 20 -7.00 -1.42 23.69
N GLY A 21 -6.49 -2.39 24.45
CA GLY A 21 -5.33 -3.19 24.09
C GLY A 21 -4.02 -2.57 24.53
N ARG A 22 -3.24 -2.07 23.57
CA ARG A 22 -1.86 -1.61 23.77
C ARG A 22 -1.79 -0.08 23.82
N ASP A 23 -1.06 0.45 24.79
CA ASP A 23 -0.65 1.85 24.80
C ASP A 23 0.45 2.05 23.75
N LEU A 24 0.18 2.90 22.75
CA LEU A 24 1.11 3.16 21.65
C LEU A 24 2.29 4.05 22.05
N ALA A 25 2.19 4.83 23.13
CA ALA A 25 3.27 5.67 23.62
C ALA A 25 4.32 4.85 24.39
N ARG A 26 3.88 3.84 25.15
CA ARG A 26 4.76 2.99 25.97
C ARG A 26 5.07 1.64 25.36
N GLY A 27 4.27 1.19 24.39
CA GLY A 27 4.43 -0.11 23.76
C GLY A 27 4.05 -1.29 24.66
N THR A 28 3.42 -1.07 25.80
CA THR A 28 2.93 -2.10 26.73
C THR A 28 1.41 -2.20 26.70
N PRO A 29 0.78 -3.23 27.31
CA PRO A 29 -0.64 -3.18 27.60
C PRO A 29 -1.01 -1.90 28.35
N VAL A 30 -2.21 -1.37 28.10
CA VAL A 30 -2.67 -0.14 28.75
C VAL A 30 -2.82 -0.32 30.26
N ASN A 31 -2.37 0.68 31.02
CA ASN A 31 -2.47 0.67 32.48
C ASN A 31 -3.90 1.01 32.93
N ILE A 32 -4.33 0.42 34.05
CA ILE A 32 -5.60 0.79 34.68
C ILE A 32 -5.48 2.22 35.20
N GLY A 33 -6.44 3.07 34.84
CA GLY A 33 -6.45 4.49 35.19
C GLY A 33 -5.91 5.43 34.09
N GLU A 34 -5.43 4.89 32.96
CA GLU A 34 -4.97 5.73 31.85
C GLU A 34 -6.14 6.54 31.25
N ALA A 35 -5.93 7.85 31.06
CA ALA A 35 -6.91 8.76 30.49
C ALA A 35 -6.97 8.66 28.95
N VAL A 36 -7.31 7.47 28.43
CA VAL A 36 -7.30 7.16 26.99
C VAL A 36 -8.15 8.10 26.13
N GLY A 37 -9.21 8.71 26.70
CA GLY A 37 -10.05 9.68 25.99
C GLY A 37 -9.33 11.01 25.71
N VAL A 38 -8.55 11.51 26.68
CA VAL A 38 -7.76 12.74 26.50
C VAL A 38 -6.62 12.50 25.53
N ILE A 39 -5.95 11.35 25.65
CA ILE A 39 -4.87 10.94 24.74
C ILE A 39 -5.40 10.85 23.31
N ALA A 40 -6.57 10.24 23.09
CA ALA A 40 -7.20 10.16 21.78
C ALA A 40 -7.53 11.55 21.21
N ALA A 41 -8.07 12.46 22.03
CA ALA A 41 -8.38 13.83 21.61
C ALA A 41 -7.12 14.59 21.16
N GLN A 42 -6.02 14.51 21.93
CA GLN A 42 -4.76 15.16 21.58
C GLN A 42 -4.11 14.56 20.33
N SER A 43 -4.13 13.23 20.20
CA SER A 43 -3.57 12.50 19.05
C SER A 43 -4.21 12.87 17.72
N ILE A 44 -5.43 13.43 17.74
CA ILE A 44 -6.09 13.98 16.55
C ILE A 44 -5.93 15.50 16.48
N GLY A 45 -6.15 16.20 17.59
CA GLY A 45 -6.17 17.66 17.64
C GLY A 45 -4.84 18.31 17.32
N GLU A 46 -3.75 17.89 17.98
CA GLU A 46 -2.43 18.49 17.79
C GLU A 46 -1.93 18.27 16.34
N PRO A 47 -1.90 17.04 15.79
CA PRO A 47 -1.48 16.85 14.40
C PRO A 47 -2.39 17.58 13.40
N GLY A 48 -3.70 17.68 13.67
CA GLY A 48 -4.63 18.42 12.82
C GLY A 48 -4.31 19.92 12.74
N THR A 49 -4.10 20.56 13.89
CA THR A 49 -3.68 21.98 13.94
C THR A 49 -2.29 22.21 13.34
N GLN A 50 -1.38 21.24 13.49
CA GLN A 50 -0.05 21.31 12.90
C GLN A 50 -0.10 21.18 11.37
N LEU A 51 -0.90 20.24 10.86
CA LEU A 51 -1.02 19.99 9.42
C LEU A 51 -1.62 21.21 8.71
N THR A 52 -2.68 21.81 9.26
CA THR A 52 -3.27 23.02 8.68
C THR A 52 -2.24 24.15 8.61
N MET A 53 -1.52 24.42 9.70
CA MET A 53 -0.45 25.40 9.69
C MET A 53 0.61 25.07 8.63
N ARG A 54 1.17 23.87 8.61
CA ARG A 54 2.21 23.49 7.64
C ARG A 54 1.74 23.61 6.20
N THR A 55 0.54 23.14 5.88
CA THR A 55 -0.01 23.21 4.52
C THR A 55 -0.21 24.65 4.06
N PHE A 56 -0.71 25.55 4.91
CA PHE A 56 -0.87 26.97 4.54
C PHE A 56 0.46 27.70 4.36
N HIS A 57 1.47 27.39 5.18
CA HIS A 57 2.79 28.04 5.07
C HIS A 57 3.58 27.57 3.85
N ILE A 58 3.35 26.35 3.37
CA ILE A 58 4.04 25.74 2.22
C ILE A 58 3.20 25.84 0.92
N GLY A 59 1.95 26.33 1.01
CA GLY A 59 0.90 26.26 -0.02
C GLY A 59 1.16 26.97 -1.37
N GLY A 60 2.38 27.42 -1.67
CA GLY A 60 2.78 28.02 -2.94
C GLY A 60 3.59 27.12 -3.88
N ALA A 61 4.11 25.98 -3.43
CA ALA A 61 4.89 25.06 -4.26
C ALA A 61 4.28 23.65 -4.25
N ALA A 62 3.43 23.37 -5.23
CA ALA A 62 2.91 22.02 -5.45
C ALA A 62 3.93 21.21 -6.24
N ASN A 63 4.74 20.40 -5.55
CA ASN A 63 5.53 19.34 -6.18
C ASN A 63 4.74 18.04 -6.08
N PHE A 64 3.97 17.72 -7.11
CA PHE A 64 3.39 16.39 -7.26
C PHE A 64 4.51 15.44 -7.70
N ASN A 65 5.12 14.74 -6.74
CA ASN A 65 6.00 13.61 -7.04
C ASN A 65 5.13 12.42 -7.44
N GLU A 66 4.62 12.44 -8.67
CA GLU A 66 3.87 11.33 -9.26
C GLU A 66 4.87 10.34 -9.85
N THR A 67 5.30 9.37 -9.04
CA THR A 67 6.10 8.25 -9.52
C THR A 67 5.18 7.16 -10.02
N SER A 68 5.05 7.04 -11.34
CA SER A 68 4.22 6.05 -12.04
C SER A 68 5.06 4.95 -12.72
N ASN A 69 6.38 4.97 -12.52
CA ASN A 69 7.31 4.04 -13.11
C ASN A 69 8.54 3.83 -12.23
N LEU A 70 9.29 2.76 -12.52
CA LEU A 70 10.63 2.52 -11.98
C LEU A 70 11.61 2.31 -13.12
N GLU A 71 12.75 2.97 -12.98
CA GLU A 71 13.90 2.86 -13.86
C GLU A 71 15.04 2.17 -13.10
N ALA A 72 15.79 1.31 -13.77
CA ALA A 72 16.96 0.67 -13.18
C ALA A 72 18.07 1.71 -12.93
N LEU A 73 18.63 1.78 -11.72
CA LEU A 73 19.74 2.71 -11.43
C LEU A 73 21.11 2.11 -11.84
N SER A 74 21.15 0.81 -12.08
CA SER A 74 22.36 0.02 -12.37
C SER A 74 22.09 -1.01 -13.46
N ASP A 75 23.16 -1.43 -14.15
CA ASP A 75 23.11 -2.58 -15.06
C ASP A 75 23.01 -3.87 -14.23
N GLY A 76 22.25 -4.86 -14.71
CA GLY A 76 22.09 -6.12 -14.01
C GLY A 76 21.05 -7.04 -14.63
N THR A 77 20.63 -8.03 -13.85
CA THR A 77 19.59 -9.00 -14.21
C THR A 77 18.42 -8.84 -13.24
N ILE A 78 17.20 -8.82 -13.77
CA ILE A 78 15.99 -8.75 -12.95
C ILE A 78 15.70 -10.10 -12.31
N GLU A 79 15.42 -10.08 -11.01
CA GLU A 79 14.95 -11.23 -10.25
C GLU A 79 13.57 -10.88 -9.63
N LEU A 80 12.53 -11.62 -10.01
CA LEU A 80 11.18 -11.45 -9.50
C LEU A 80 10.94 -12.36 -8.29
N ARG A 81 10.80 -11.78 -7.08
CA ARG A 81 10.59 -12.53 -5.83
C ARG A 81 9.14 -12.47 -5.37
N ASP A 82 8.56 -13.64 -5.14
CA ASP A 82 7.16 -13.82 -4.70
C ASP A 82 6.15 -13.07 -5.58
N MET A 83 6.41 -13.02 -6.89
CA MET A 83 5.67 -12.19 -7.83
C MET A 83 4.93 -13.02 -8.89
N PRO A 84 3.71 -13.53 -8.60
CA PRO A 84 2.88 -14.12 -9.64
C PRO A 84 2.55 -13.06 -10.69
N THR A 85 2.78 -13.40 -11.96
CA THR A 85 2.49 -12.51 -13.10
C THR A 85 1.47 -13.14 -14.04
N ILE A 86 0.65 -12.30 -14.67
CA ILE A 86 -0.23 -12.72 -15.78
C ILE A 86 0.08 -11.93 -17.03
N THR A 87 -0.23 -12.50 -18.19
CA THR A 87 -0.13 -11.79 -19.47
C THR A 87 -1.52 -11.40 -19.94
N ASP A 88 -1.73 -10.10 -20.16
CA ASP A 88 -2.95 -9.54 -20.74
C ASP A 88 -3.06 -9.90 -22.23
N LYS A 89 -4.26 -9.74 -22.82
CA LYS A 89 -4.49 -9.95 -24.27
C LYS A 89 -3.62 -9.06 -25.15
N ASN A 90 -3.18 -7.92 -24.63
CA ASN A 90 -2.28 -6.98 -25.30
C ASN A 90 -0.80 -7.36 -25.15
N GLY A 91 -0.47 -8.52 -24.58
CA GLY A 91 0.90 -8.98 -24.37
C GLY A 91 1.63 -8.32 -23.19
N ARG A 92 0.96 -7.47 -22.41
CA ARG A 92 1.52 -6.83 -21.22
C ARG A 92 1.56 -7.81 -20.06
N ARG A 93 2.66 -7.85 -19.31
CA ARG A 93 2.81 -8.66 -18.11
C ARG A 93 2.40 -7.83 -16.89
N LEU A 94 1.45 -8.31 -16.09
CA LEU A 94 0.92 -7.63 -14.91
C LEU A 94 1.29 -8.39 -13.65
N SER A 95 1.70 -7.68 -12.60
CA SER A 95 1.93 -8.23 -11.27
C SER A 95 0.61 -8.47 -10.53
N LEU A 96 0.43 -9.67 -9.99
CA LEU A 96 -0.66 -10.00 -9.07
C LEU A 96 -0.20 -10.00 -7.60
N ALA A 97 1.06 -9.68 -7.35
CA ALA A 97 1.61 -9.71 -6.00
C ALA A 97 1.10 -8.51 -5.18
N ARG A 98 0.72 -8.75 -3.94
CA ARG A 98 0.43 -7.67 -2.97
C ARG A 98 1.70 -7.14 -2.31
N ASN A 99 2.70 -8.01 -2.15
CA ASN A 99 3.96 -7.73 -1.44
C ASN A 99 5.19 -8.24 -2.24
N GLY A 100 5.08 -8.34 -3.57
CA GLY A 100 6.17 -8.86 -4.39
C GLY A 100 7.32 -7.84 -4.50
N GLU A 101 8.53 -8.37 -4.63
CA GLU A 101 9.76 -7.58 -4.74
C GLU A 101 10.46 -7.85 -6.07
N VAL A 102 10.97 -6.80 -6.70
CA VAL A 102 11.85 -6.88 -7.87
C VAL A 102 13.24 -6.49 -7.42
N ALA A 103 14.19 -7.41 -7.56
CA ALA A 103 15.59 -7.17 -7.28
C ALA A 103 16.39 -7.06 -8.59
N ILE A 104 17.40 -6.19 -8.61
CA ILE A 104 18.39 -6.11 -9.71
C ILE A 104 19.70 -6.68 -9.19
N ILE A 105 20.14 -7.77 -9.81
CA ILE A 105 21.35 -8.50 -9.46
C ILE A 105 22.46 -8.17 -10.45
N ASP A 106 23.62 -7.76 -9.95
CA ASP A 106 24.81 -7.51 -10.78
C ASP A 106 25.40 -8.82 -11.32
N SER A 107 26.28 -8.71 -12.31
CA SER A 107 27.10 -9.79 -12.87
C SER A 107 27.87 -10.63 -11.83
N GLU A 108 28.17 -10.05 -10.67
CA GLU A 108 28.83 -10.74 -9.54
C GLU A 108 27.85 -11.42 -8.56
N GLY A 109 26.54 -11.45 -8.87
CA GLY A 109 25.51 -12.04 -8.01
C GLY A 109 25.14 -11.20 -6.79
N ARG A 110 25.53 -9.92 -6.77
CA ARG A 110 25.21 -8.98 -5.68
C ARG A 110 23.91 -8.24 -5.97
N GLU A 111 23.03 -8.15 -4.97
CA GLU A 111 21.83 -7.33 -5.04
C GLU A 111 22.19 -5.84 -4.98
N ARG A 112 21.87 -5.11 -6.04
CA ARG A 112 22.12 -3.67 -6.15
C ARG A 112 20.93 -2.84 -5.70
N GLU A 113 19.74 -3.29 -6.08
CA GLU A 113 18.49 -2.57 -5.91
C GLU A 113 17.37 -3.56 -5.63
N THR A 114 16.46 -3.17 -4.72
CA THR A 114 15.22 -3.91 -4.47
C THR A 114 14.07 -2.93 -4.35
N HIS A 115 13.03 -3.18 -5.13
CA HIS A 115 11.85 -2.34 -5.22
C HIS A 115 10.59 -3.18 -5.01
N ARG A 116 9.65 -2.64 -4.23
CA ARG A 116 8.32 -3.25 -4.06
C ARG A 116 7.37 -2.72 -5.12
N LEU A 117 6.70 -3.62 -5.83
CA LEU A 117 5.71 -3.25 -6.84
C LEU A 117 4.28 -3.30 -6.27
N PRO A 118 3.43 -2.32 -6.63
CA PRO A 118 2.02 -2.40 -6.30
C PRO A 118 1.31 -3.48 -7.13
N TYR A 119 0.16 -3.93 -6.62
CA TYR A 119 -0.72 -4.84 -7.35
C TYR A 119 -1.18 -4.20 -8.68
N GLY A 120 -1.06 -4.95 -9.77
CA GLY A 120 -1.45 -4.49 -11.09
C GLY A 120 -0.41 -3.64 -11.83
N ALA A 121 0.81 -3.51 -11.27
CA ALA A 121 1.92 -2.93 -12.02
C ALA A 121 2.23 -3.75 -13.28
N THR A 122 2.46 -3.07 -14.39
CA THR A 122 2.94 -3.68 -15.64
C THR A 122 4.45 -3.85 -15.54
N ILE A 123 4.94 -5.06 -15.77
CA ILE A 123 6.36 -5.41 -15.77
C ILE A 123 6.81 -5.56 -17.23
N LEU A 124 7.83 -4.82 -17.62
CA LEU A 124 8.31 -4.76 -19.01
C LEU A 124 9.32 -5.87 -19.33
N PHE A 125 9.99 -6.41 -18.31
CA PHE A 125 10.99 -7.46 -18.41
C PHE A 125 10.54 -8.76 -17.75
N ALA A 126 11.08 -9.89 -18.19
CA ALA A 126 10.86 -11.20 -17.58
C ALA A 126 11.84 -11.44 -16.43
N ASP A 127 11.53 -12.45 -15.62
CA ASP A 127 12.47 -12.96 -14.62
C ASP A 127 13.72 -13.52 -15.32
N GLY A 128 14.90 -13.05 -14.92
CA GLY A 128 16.18 -13.38 -15.54
C GLY A 128 16.58 -12.52 -16.75
N ASP A 129 15.79 -11.51 -17.14
CA ASP A 129 16.17 -10.61 -18.23
C ASP A 129 17.23 -9.60 -17.78
N ALA A 130 18.15 -9.28 -18.69
CA ALA A 130 19.16 -8.25 -18.48
C ALA A 130 18.57 -6.84 -18.68
N VAL A 131 18.87 -5.94 -17.76
CA VAL A 131 18.50 -4.52 -17.80
C VAL A 131 19.74 -3.64 -17.75
N LYS A 132 19.65 -2.50 -18.42
CA LYS A 132 20.66 -1.44 -18.35
C LYS A 132 20.17 -0.31 -17.46
N LYS A 133 21.12 0.45 -16.93
CA LYS A 133 20.84 1.69 -16.22
C LYS A 133 19.99 2.62 -17.09
N GLY A 134 18.87 3.06 -16.53
CA GLY A 134 17.86 3.90 -17.16
C GLY A 134 16.73 3.13 -17.84
N ASP A 135 16.81 1.80 -17.93
CA ASP A 135 15.72 1.00 -18.50
C ASP A 135 14.53 0.99 -17.54
N ARG A 136 13.36 1.29 -18.09
CA ARG A 136 12.08 1.21 -17.37
C ARG A 136 11.65 -0.24 -17.27
N PHE A 137 11.56 -0.76 -16.04
CA PHE A 137 11.18 -2.16 -15.84
C PHE A 137 9.79 -2.36 -15.28
N ALA A 138 9.20 -1.34 -14.65
CA ALA A 138 7.84 -1.37 -14.15
C ALA A 138 7.11 -0.04 -14.35
N GLU A 139 5.82 -0.11 -14.64
CA GLU A 139 4.92 1.04 -14.78
C GLU A 139 3.55 0.75 -14.15
N TRP A 140 2.90 1.76 -13.58
CA TRP A 140 1.55 1.66 -13.03
C TRP A 140 0.84 3.01 -13.07
N ASP A 141 -0.48 2.98 -12.96
CA ASP A 141 -1.29 4.18 -12.81
C ASP A 141 -1.33 4.58 -11.32
N PRO A 142 -0.88 5.79 -10.93
CA PRO A 142 -0.89 6.22 -9.54
C PRO A 142 -2.31 6.47 -8.98
N PHE A 143 -3.32 6.62 -9.85
CA PHE A 143 -4.69 6.91 -9.48
C PHE A 143 -5.61 5.69 -9.49
N THR A 144 -5.19 4.59 -10.12
CA THR A 144 -6.02 3.41 -10.25
C THR A 144 -5.30 2.15 -9.78
N MET A 145 -5.98 1.39 -8.91
CA MET A 145 -5.62 0.01 -8.62
C MET A 145 -6.48 -0.88 -9.51
N PRO A 146 -5.93 -1.45 -10.59
CA PRO A 146 -6.73 -2.23 -11.53
C PRO A 146 -7.25 -3.49 -10.83
N VAL A 147 -8.55 -3.78 -10.98
CA VAL A 147 -9.13 -5.03 -10.50
C VAL A 147 -8.95 -6.09 -11.60
N ILE A 148 -7.94 -6.94 -11.42
CA ILE A 148 -7.52 -7.92 -12.42
C ILE A 148 -8.07 -9.31 -12.07
N THR A 149 -8.44 -10.09 -13.08
CA THR A 149 -8.86 -11.49 -12.93
C THR A 149 -7.70 -12.43 -13.25
N GLU A 150 -7.49 -13.44 -12.40
CA GLU A 150 -6.42 -14.44 -12.60
C GLU A 150 -6.79 -15.53 -13.62
N LYS A 151 -8.09 -15.66 -13.94
CA LYS A 151 -8.64 -16.74 -14.76
C LYS A 151 -9.57 -16.21 -15.85
N PRO A 152 -9.57 -16.83 -17.04
CA PRO A 152 -10.54 -16.50 -18.08
C PRO A 152 -11.94 -16.92 -17.64
N GLY A 153 -12.94 -16.10 -17.96
CA GLY A 153 -14.33 -16.38 -17.62
C GLY A 153 -15.28 -15.28 -18.05
N ILE A 154 -16.55 -15.45 -17.67
CA ILE A 154 -17.60 -14.45 -17.88
C ILE A 154 -17.72 -13.63 -16.59
N VAL A 155 -17.67 -12.31 -16.71
CA VAL A 155 -17.85 -11.40 -15.58
C VAL A 155 -19.30 -11.46 -15.11
N LYS A 156 -19.50 -11.55 -13.79
CA LYS A 156 -20.82 -11.50 -13.16
C LYS A 156 -20.77 -10.56 -11.97
N TYR A 157 -21.73 -9.65 -11.89
CA TYR A 157 -21.94 -8.83 -10.72
C TYR A 157 -22.56 -9.67 -9.59
N VAL A 158 -22.01 -9.54 -8.39
CA VAL A 158 -22.49 -10.21 -7.17
C VAL A 158 -22.67 -9.13 -6.11
N ASP A 159 -23.80 -9.18 -5.40
CA ASP A 159 -24.18 -8.23 -4.34
C ASP A 159 -24.23 -6.76 -4.79
N LEU A 160 -24.38 -6.52 -6.10
CA LEU A 160 -24.62 -5.19 -6.67
C LEU A 160 -26.10 -5.03 -6.98
N ILE A 161 -26.74 -4.11 -6.26
CA ILE A 161 -28.12 -3.68 -6.43
C ILE A 161 -28.10 -2.28 -7.04
N ASP A 162 -28.65 -2.17 -8.24
CA ASP A 162 -28.76 -0.92 -8.98
C ASP A 162 -29.51 0.15 -8.17
N ASN A 163 -29.00 1.39 -8.20
CA ASN A 163 -29.45 2.53 -7.42
C ASN A 163 -29.42 2.38 -5.88
N LYS A 164 -28.75 1.36 -5.34
CA LYS A 164 -28.51 1.20 -3.89
C LYS A 164 -27.04 1.02 -3.53
N THR A 165 -26.36 0.11 -4.20
CA THR A 165 -24.92 -0.16 -4.00
C THR A 165 -24.09 0.24 -5.20
N LEU A 166 -24.74 0.48 -6.35
CA LEU A 166 -24.15 0.97 -7.57
C LEU A 166 -25.03 2.10 -8.09
N THR A 167 -24.42 3.24 -8.41
CA THR A 167 -25.05 4.33 -9.14
C THR A 167 -24.21 4.56 -10.38
N GLU A 168 -24.86 4.64 -11.54
CA GLU A 168 -24.22 4.93 -12.83
C GLU A 168 -23.80 6.39 -12.94
#